data_AF-A0AAD8PH63-F1
#
_entry.id   AF-A0AAD8PH63-F1
#
_cell.length_a   1.000
_cell.length_b   1.000
_cell.length_c   1.000
_cell.angle_alpha   90.00
_cell.angle_beta   90.00
_cell.angle_gamma   90.00
#
_symmetry.space_group_name_H-M   'P 1'
#
loop_
_entity.id
_entity.type
_entity.pdbx_description
1 polymer ?
#
loop_
_entity_poly.entity_id
_entity_poly.type
_entity_poly.pdbx_seq_one_letter_code
_entity_poly.pdbx_strand_id
1 'polypeptide(L)'
;MGPFNRKNGMYSPKLGLYLYAVTTQMVIGYFLLLSSPNKLHIAALLKARTFDHLRDANLDMVQAGGILHILFAIMTFAFLTCTHFVTRCFKIPMMVLTALQAAYCSATASVCVLYLQRGYLSITKVIDLVKTTGFGSENPVFDNFLVENRNLLLAVGLLSVIATSFFHKAHIVRATDDTTRVMVVVPCISFGLGVAFCLSAPCRDYRTFTLGVFWMIVCTCGDAISSLGRYFCLKPIKLFMLAVYAAICILSLVTVAYCTTLYTKGNIDYSSYLDIVHGKVMKFGEQHKQLENYEMVRDYFKQVTTKYTDEQLNVYMGNGTFLLVTALLSLICLFFGIVALLYSLFRIFDHKDDDTKVENEIKVVVGP
;
A
#
# COMPACT_ATOMS: atom_id res chain seq x y z
N MET A 1 -8.69 -35.42 11.21
CA MET A 1 -8.12 -34.66 10.07
C MET A 1 -6.78 -34.10 10.52
N GLY A 2 -5.67 -34.57 9.93
CA GLY A 2 -4.32 -34.20 10.39
C GLY A 2 -3.88 -32.77 10.02
N PRO A 3 -2.83 -32.24 10.68
CA PRO A 3 -2.36 -30.86 10.53
C PRO A 3 -1.77 -30.53 9.15
N PHE A 4 -1.49 -31.54 8.31
CA PHE A 4 -0.89 -31.42 6.99
C PHE A 4 -1.88 -31.55 5.81
N ASN A 5 -3.19 -31.36 6.03
CA ASN A 5 -4.19 -31.50 4.95
C ASN A 5 -4.43 -30.18 4.20
N ARG A 6 -4.59 -30.19 2.87
CA ARG A 6 -5.02 -29.03 2.04
C ARG A 6 -6.33 -28.38 2.53
N LYS A 7 -7.30 -29.17 3.00
CA LYS A 7 -8.66 -28.69 3.31
C LYS A 7 -8.77 -27.94 4.65
N ASN A 8 -7.92 -28.19 5.64
CA ASN A 8 -7.98 -27.56 6.97
C ASN A 8 -6.61 -27.47 7.68
N GLY A 9 -5.52 -27.86 7.03
CA GLY A 9 -4.16 -27.91 7.59
C GLY A 9 -3.22 -26.91 6.93
N MET A 10 -1.93 -27.05 7.19
CA MET A 10 -0.89 -26.06 6.85
C MET A 10 -0.76 -25.73 5.36
N TYR A 11 -1.17 -26.63 4.47
CA TYR A 11 -1.14 -26.40 3.02
C TYR A 11 -2.39 -25.68 2.48
N SER A 12 -3.28 -25.20 3.35
CA SER A 12 -4.46 -24.46 2.92
C SER A 12 -4.07 -23.08 2.38
N PRO A 13 -4.46 -22.73 1.14
CA PRO A 13 -4.18 -21.40 0.61
C PRO A 13 -4.90 -20.29 1.39
N LYS A 14 -6.03 -20.62 2.01
CA LYS A 14 -6.74 -19.71 2.91
C LYS A 14 -5.87 -19.30 4.09
N LEU A 15 -5.20 -20.26 4.73
CA LEU A 15 -4.31 -20.01 5.85
C LEU A 15 -3.09 -19.18 5.42
N GLY A 16 -2.50 -19.47 4.26
CA GLY A 16 -1.40 -18.67 3.73
C GLY A 16 -1.76 -17.19 3.51
N LEU A 17 -2.95 -16.89 3.00
CA LEU A 17 -3.42 -15.50 2.87
C LEU A 17 -3.60 -14.80 4.23
N TYR A 18 -4.13 -15.51 5.23
CA TYR A 18 -4.19 -14.96 6.58
C TYR A 18 -2.80 -14.67 7.15
N LEU A 19 -1.83 -15.55 6.93
CA LEU A 19 -0.45 -15.34 7.38
C LEU A 19 0.19 -14.14 6.69
N TYR A 20 -0.01 -13.96 5.38
CA TYR A 20 0.44 -12.75 4.68
C TYR A 20 -0.21 -11.48 5.26
N ALA A 21 -1.52 -11.51 5.49
CA ALA A 21 -2.24 -10.36 6.04
C ALA A 21 -1.76 -9.99 7.46
N VAL A 22 -1.66 -10.98 8.36
CA VAL A 22 -1.18 -10.81 9.73
C VAL A 22 0.27 -10.30 9.75
N THR A 23 1.16 -10.91 8.96
CA THR A 23 2.56 -10.49 8.89
C THR A 23 2.68 -9.06 8.38
N THR A 24 1.95 -8.72 7.32
CA THR A 24 1.90 -7.36 6.78
C THR A 24 1.40 -6.38 7.83
N GLN A 25 0.37 -6.75 8.59
CA GLN A 25 -0.16 -5.94 9.68
C GLN A 25 0.85 -5.72 10.83
N MET A 26 1.63 -6.74 11.19
CA MET A 26 2.72 -6.57 12.17
C MET A 26 3.79 -5.59 11.66
N VAL A 27 4.16 -5.67 10.38
CA VAL A 27 5.13 -4.75 9.76
C VAL A 27 4.60 -3.32 9.74
N ILE A 28 3.31 -3.12 9.40
CA ILE A 28 2.64 -1.82 9.50
C ILE A 28 2.77 -1.26 10.92
N GLY A 29 2.44 -2.07 11.93
CA GLY A 29 2.53 -1.66 13.32
C GLY A 29 3.95 -1.28 13.73
N TYR A 30 4.95 -2.06 13.32
CA TYR A 30 6.36 -1.76 13.55
C TYR A 30 6.80 -0.45 12.90
N PHE A 31 6.42 -0.18 11.64
CA PHE A 31 6.76 1.08 10.97
C PHE A 31 6.09 2.29 11.59
N LEU A 32 4.85 2.17 12.06
CA LEU A 32 4.18 3.23 12.82
C LEU A 32 4.92 3.53 14.13
N LEU A 33 5.35 2.51 14.86
CA LEU A 33 6.17 2.69 16.07
C LEU A 33 7.49 3.42 15.78
N LEU A 34 8.15 3.10 14.66
CA LEU A 34 9.39 3.78 14.25
C LEU A 34 9.17 5.22 13.75
N SER A 35 7.98 5.51 13.21
CA SER A 35 7.65 6.85 12.68
C SER A 35 7.37 7.87 13.80
N SER A 36 7.23 7.41 15.04
CA SER A 36 6.89 8.25 16.17
C SER A 36 7.95 9.31 16.49
N PRO A 37 7.57 10.60 16.64
CA PRO A 37 8.46 11.65 17.11
C PRO A 37 8.93 11.42 18.56
N ASN A 38 8.09 10.78 19.39
CA ASN A 38 8.47 10.34 20.72
C ASN A 38 9.27 9.03 20.62
N LYS A 39 10.55 9.10 20.23
CA LYS A 39 11.46 7.95 20.11
C LYS A 39 11.16 6.91 21.19
N LEU A 40 10.71 5.75 20.73
CA LEU A 40 10.08 4.67 21.50
C LEU A 40 10.64 4.51 22.93
N HIS A 41 9.96 5.06 23.95
CA HIS A 41 10.25 4.74 25.35
C HIS A 41 9.65 3.36 25.68
N ILE A 42 10.19 2.29 25.07
CA ILE A 42 9.76 0.89 25.28
C ILE A 42 9.72 0.56 26.79
N ALA A 43 10.66 1.12 27.54
CA ALA A 43 10.75 0.94 28.99
C ALA A 43 9.53 1.50 29.76
N ALA A 44 8.87 2.56 29.26
CA ALA A 44 7.63 3.08 29.86
C ALA A 44 6.44 2.16 29.53
N LEU A 45 6.38 1.64 28.31
CA LEU A 45 5.35 0.68 27.89
C LEU A 45 5.42 -0.64 28.67
N LEU A 46 6.64 -1.16 28.88
CA LEU A 46 6.89 -2.37 29.66
C LEU A 46 6.63 -2.19 31.16
N LYS A 47 6.64 -0.94 31.66
CA LYS A 47 6.36 -0.61 33.07
C LYS A 47 4.89 -0.24 33.32
N ALA A 48 4.10 -0.01 32.26
CA ALA A 48 2.68 0.29 32.40
C ALA A 48 1.91 -0.95 32.86
N ARG A 49 1.30 -0.88 34.05
CA ARG A 49 0.52 -1.97 34.64
C ARG A 49 -1.00 -1.77 34.52
N THR A 50 -1.44 -0.58 34.12
CA THR A 50 -2.83 -0.18 33.99
C THR A 50 -3.02 0.75 32.78
N PHE A 51 -4.26 0.89 32.29
CA PHE A 51 -4.60 1.78 31.18
C PHE A 51 -4.27 3.25 31.46
N ASP A 52 -4.35 3.68 32.72
CA ASP A 52 -4.00 5.05 33.12
C ASP A 52 -2.51 5.34 32.94
N HIS A 53 -1.64 4.35 33.17
CA HIS A 53 -0.19 4.50 32.97
C HIS A 53 0.19 4.60 31.48
N LEU A 54 -0.65 4.08 30.57
CA LEU A 54 -0.48 4.28 29.12
C LEU A 54 -0.89 5.69 28.69
N ARG A 55 -1.90 6.27 29.36
CA ARG A 55 -2.33 7.65 29.13
C ARG A 55 -1.27 8.66 29.61
N ASP A 56 -0.63 8.38 30.74
CA ASP A 56 0.43 9.22 31.32
C ASP A 56 1.78 9.10 30.58
N ALA A 57 1.94 8.11 29.71
CA ALA A 57 3.18 7.87 28.96
C ALA A 57 3.39 8.81 27.76
N ASN A 58 2.52 9.82 27.54
CA ASN A 58 2.56 10.71 26.37
C ASN A 58 2.67 9.95 25.04
N LEU A 59 1.96 8.82 24.92
CA LEU A 59 1.91 8.04 23.68
C LEU A 59 1.28 8.89 22.58
N ASP A 60 2.03 9.11 21.51
CA ASP A 60 1.46 9.76 20.34
C ASP A 60 0.50 8.82 19.60
N MET A 61 -0.39 9.41 18.79
CA MET A 61 -1.41 8.64 18.06
C MET A 61 -0.81 7.62 17.07
N VAL A 62 0.42 7.86 16.61
CA VAL A 62 1.13 7.00 15.65
C VAL A 62 1.62 5.74 16.37
N GLN A 63 2.19 5.87 17.57
CA GLN A 63 2.56 4.77 18.45
C GLN A 63 1.35 3.96 18.88
N ALA A 64 0.28 4.64 19.32
CA ALA A 64 -0.96 3.96 19.68
C ALA A 64 -1.51 3.15 18.51
N GLY A 65 -1.50 3.72 17.30
CA GLY A 65 -1.88 3.00 16.08
C GLY A 65 -0.98 1.81 15.77
N GLY A 66 0.34 1.97 15.96
CA GLY A 66 1.31 0.89 15.78
C GLY A 66 1.09 -0.29 16.72
N ILE A 67 0.87 0.01 18.01
CA ILE A 67 0.56 -1.00 19.05
C ILE A 67 -0.74 -1.74 18.71
N LEU A 68 -1.79 -1.01 18.32
CA LEU A 68 -3.07 -1.62 17.96
C LEU A 68 -2.95 -2.58 16.77
N HIS A 69 -2.18 -2.22 15.73
CA HIS A 69 -1.91 -3.12 14.61
C HIS A 69 -1.23 -4.42 15.05
N ILE A 70 -0.22 -4.32 15.92
CA ILE A 70 0.49 -5.49 16.45
C ILE A 70 -0.43 -6.35 17.32
N LEU A 71 -1.20 -5.74 18.23
CA LEU A 71 -2.13 -6.45 19.10
C LEU A 71 -3.21 -7.17 18.30
N PHE A 72 -3.82 -6.52 17.32
CA PHE A 72 -4.80 -7.16 16.45
C PHE A 72 -4.18 -8.30 15.64
N ALA A 73 -2.97 -8.12 15.10
CA ALA A 73 -2.27 -9.18 14.39
C ALA A 73 -2.02 -10.42 15.27
N ILE A 74 -1.56 -10.23 16.51
CA ILE A 74 -1.36 -11.32 17.49
C ILE A 74 -2.70 -12.00 17.84
N MET A 75 -3.74 -11.21 18.11
CA MET A 75 -5.07 -11.74 18.42
C MET A 75 -5.61 -12.60 17.26
N THR A 76 -5.49 -12.11 16.04
CA THR A 76 -5.95 -12.85 14.85
C THR A 76 -5.14 -14.11 14.62
N PHE A 77 -3.83 -14.06 14.83
CA PHE A 77 -2.99 -15.26 14.77
C PHE A 77 -3.40 -16.31 15.82
N ALA A 78 -3.70 -15.87 17.06
CA ALA A 78 -4.20 -16.74 18.11
C ALA A 78 -5.55 -17.37 17.72
N PHE A 79 -6.53 -16.57 17.27
CA PHE A 79 -7.82 -17.09 16.83
C PHE A 79 -7.72 -18.00 15.60
N LEU A 80 -6.81 -17.71 14.66
CA LEU A 80 -6.53 -18.58 13.52
C LEU A 80 -6.02 -19.94 13.99
N THR A 81 -5.08 -19.94 14.93
CA THR A 81 -4.50 -21.16 15.53
C THR A 81 -5.58 -21.95 16.26
N CYS A 82 -6.37 -21.29 17.12
CA CYS A 82 -7.48 -21.91 17.82
C CYS A 82 -8.54 -22.47 16.86
N THR A 83 -8.87 -21.74 15.78
CA THR A 83 -9.88 -22.17 14.80
C THR A 83 -9.44 -23.40 14.01
N HIS A 84 -8.16 -23.47 13.61
CA HIS A 84 -7.66 -24.55 12.76
C HIS A 84 -7.18 -25.78 13.55
N PHE A 85 -6.64 -25.57 14.75
CA PHE A 85 -5.99 -26.65 15.52
C PHE A 85 -6.70 -27.03 16.82
N VAL A 86 -7.59 -26.19 17.38
CA VAL A 86 -8.25 -26.46 18.66
C VAL A 86 -9.74 -26.76 18.47
N THR A 87 -10.54 -25.78 18.04
CA THR A 87 -11.99 -25.95 17.84
C THR A 87 -12.56 -24.98 16.82
N ARG A 88 -13.57 -25.43 16.08
CA ARG A 88 -14.28 -24.63 15.07
C ARG A 88 -15.13 -23.50 15.65
N CYS A 89 -15.40 -23.50 16.96
CA CYS A 89 -16.19 -22.45 17.63
C CYS A 89 -15.56 -21.06 17.49
N PHE A 90 -14.22 -20.98 17.34
CA PHE A 90 -13.51 -19.72 17.14
C PHE A 90 -13.66 -19.11 15.74
N LYS A 91 -14.32 -19.80 14.80
CA LYS A 91 -14.50 -19.31 13.43
C LYS A 91 -15.29 -18.01 13.36
N ILE A 92 -16.35 -17.86 14.16
CA ILE A 92 -17.18 -16.64 14.18
C ILE A 92 -16.39 -15.46 14.79
N PRO A 93 -15.78 -15.58 15.99
CA PRO A 93 -14.89 -14.54 16.52
C PRO A 93 -13.77 -14.13 15.56
N MET A 94 -13.12 -15.11 14.93
CA MET A 94 -12.06 -14.86 13.93
C MET A 94 -12.60 -14.06 12.73
N MET A 95 -13.82 -14.37 12.27
CA MET A 95 -14.45 -13.61 11.17
C MET A 95 -14.70 -12.16 11.53
N VAL A 96 -15.27 -11.89 12.71
CA VAL A 96 -15.53 -10.54 13.19
C VAL A 96 -14.22 -9.76 13.34
N LEU A 97 -13.22 -10.35 13.99
CA LEU A 97 -11.93 -9.70 14.23
C LEU A 97 -11.23 -9.33 12.92
N THR A 98 -11.24 -10.22 11.95
CA THR A 98 -10.59 -9.97 10.66
C THR A 98 -11.34 -8.89 9.85
N ALA A 99 -12.66 -8.81 9.93
CA ALA A 99 -13.41 -7.72 9.33
C ALA A 99 -13.04 -6.35 9.96
N LEU A 100 -12.89 -6.32 11.29
CA LEU A 100 -12.40 -5.14 12.00
C LEU A 100 -10.96 -4.78 11.58
N GLN A 101 -10.09 -5.76 11.39
CA GLN A 101 -8.73 -5.54 10.90
C GLN A 101 -8.70 -4.98 9.49
N ALA A 102 -9.51 -5.52 8.57
CA ALA A 102 -9.60 -5.00 7.22
C ALA A 102 -10.06 -3.54 7.23
N ALA A 103 -11.08 -3.21 8.04
CA ALA A 103 -11.54 -1.82 8.22
C ALA A 103 -10.45 -0.92 8.82
N TYR A 104 -9.72 -1.40 9.83
CA TYR A 104 -8.66 -0.64 10.50
C TYR A 104 -7.44 -0.39 9.59
N CYS A 105 -7.01 -1.39 8.82
CA CYS A 105 -6.00 -1.22 7.78
C CYS A 105 -6.47 -0.24 6.71
N SER A 106 -7.72 -0.34 6.25
CA SER A 106 -8.25 0.62 5.28
C SER A 106 -8.27 2.05 5.81
N ALA A 107 -8.67 2.25 7.07
CA ALA A 107 -8.63 3.56 7.72
C ALA A 107 -7.20 4.09 7.84
N THR A 108 -6.24 3.22 8.18
CA THR A 108 -4.81 3.55 8.25
C THR A 108 -4.29 4.02 6.89
N ALA A 109 -4.65 3.34 5.80
CA ALA A 109 -4.31 3.76 4.45
C ALA A 109 -4.88 5.14 4.13
N SER A 110 -6.16 5.40 4.40
CA SER A 110 -6.79 6.70 4.18
C SER A 110 -6.12 7.83 4.96
N VAL A 111 -5.78 7.58 6.23
CA VAL A 111 -5.05 8.55 7.06
C VAL A 111 -3.67 8.84 6.46
N CYS A 112 -2.96 7.81 5.98
CA CYS A 112 -1.68 8.00 5.30
C CYS A 112 -1.82 8.83 4.01
N VAL A 113 -2.88 8.63 3.21
CA VAL A 113 -3.17 9.48 2.05
C VAL A 113 -3.28 10.94 2.48
N LEU A 114 -4.11 11.23 3.50
CA LEU A 114 -4.32 12.60 3.96
C LEU A 114 -3.02 13.25 4.44
N TYR A 115 -2.18 12.52 5.18
CA TYR A 115 -0.90 13.04 5.64
C TYR A 115 0.11 13.25 4.51
N LEU A 116 0.19 12.33 3.54
CA LEU A 116 1.06 12.48 2.37
C LEU A 116 0.62 13.67 1.50
N GLN A 117 -0.69 13.86 1.31
CA GLN A 117 -1.24 15.01 0.58
C GLN A 117 -1.00 16.34 1.32
N ARG A 118 -1.17 16.37 2.65
CA ARG A 118 -0.86 17.55 3.47
C ARG A 118 0.62 17.90 3.43
N GLY A 119 1.50 16.91 3.53
CA GLY A 119 2.95 17.10 3.40
C GLY A 119 3.31 17.70 2.03
N TYR A 120 2.71 17.18 0.96
CA TYR A 120 2.88 17.75 -0.38
C TYR A 120 2.40 19.20 -0.47
N LEU A 121 1.17 19.51 -0.04
CA LEU A 121 0.63 20.87 -0.06
C LEU A 121 1.47 21.86 0.74
N SER A 122 2.00 21.43 1.90
CA SER A 122 2.89 22.26 2.71
C SER A 122 4.14 22.62 1.93
N ILE A 123 4.78 21.63 1.30
CA ILE A 123 6.00 21.81 0.50
C ILE A 123 5.75 22.75 -0.69
N THR A 124 4.66 22.55 -1.43
CA THR A 124 4.30 23.40 -2.58
C THR A 124 4.05 24.85 -2.16
N LYS A 125 3.33 25.06 -1.05
CA LYS A 125 3.11 26.41 -0.50
C LYS A 125 4.42 27.12 -0.16
N VAL A 126 5.40 26.42 0.42
CA VAL A 126 6.71 27.02 0.71
C VAL A 126 7.41 27.46 -0.57
N ILE A 127 7.40 26.62 -1.61
CA ILE A 127 7.97 27.00 -2.91
C ILE A 127 7.29 28.24 -3.47
N ASP A 128 5.97 28.29 -3.45
CA ASP A 128 5.22 29.40 -4.05
C ASP A 128 5.44 30.70 -3.25
N LEU A 129 5.54 30.62 -1.92
CA LEU A 129 5.91 31.73 -1.05
C LEU A 129 7.31 32.27 -1.40
N VAL A 130 8.29 31.38 -1.52
CA VAL A 130 9.68 31.71 -1.88
C VAL A 130 9.76 32.35 -3.28
N LYS A 131 8.95 31.89 -4.24
CA LYS A 131 8.87 32.47 -5.59
C LYS A 131 8.27 33.88 -5.60
N THR A 132 7.31 34.17 -4.72
CA THR A 132 6.45 35.37 -4.81
C THR A 132 6.84 36.50 -3.86
N THR A 133 7.26 36.17 -2.63
CA THR A 133 7.45 37.17 -1.55
C THR A 133 8.87 37.26 -1.03
N GLY A 134 9.71 36.26 -1.30
CA GLY A 134 11.07 36.18 -0.78
C GLY A 134 11.17 35.86 0.70
N PHE A 135 12.36 35.42 1.11
CA PHE A 135 12.67 35.08 2.51
C PHE A 135 12.71 36.35 3.35
N GLY A 136 11.56 36.79 3.88
CA GLY A 136 11.54 38.02 4.67
C GLY A 136 10.33 38.27 5.56
N SER A 137 9.11 37.83 5.22
CA SER A 137 7.92 38.20 6.03
C SER A 137 7.33 37.05 6.86
N GLU A 138 7.47 35.80 6.43
CA GLU A 138 6.98 34.63 7.17
C GLU A 138 8.00 33.49 7.03
N ASN A 139 8.45 32.92 8.15
CA ASN A 139 9.24 31.69 8.14
C ASN A 139 8.27 30.53 7.92
N PRO A 140 8.24 29.86 6.76
CA PRO A 140 7.36 28.71 6.59
C PRO A 140 7.83 27.58 7.51
N VAL A 141 7.05 27.31 8.55
CA VAL A 141 7.30 26.17 9.44
C VAL A 141 6.82 24.91 8.71
N PHE A 142 7.76 24.06 8.31
CA PHE A 142 7.42 22.71 7.86
C PHE A 142 6.87 21.89 9.03
N ASP A 143 5.87 21.06 8.77
CA ASP A 143 5.54 19.99 9.70
C ASP A 143 6.65 18.93 9.62
N ASN A 144 7.65 19.08 10.49
CA ASN A 144 8.85 18.24 10.51
C ASN A 144 8.51 16.74 10.57
N PHE A 145 7.41 16.37 11.24
CA PHE A 145 6.95 14.99 11.28
C PHE A 145 6.60 14.43 9.88
N LEU A 146 5.91 15.21 9.05
CA LEU A 146 5.49 14.81 7.70
C LEU A 146 6.64 14.76 6.72
N VAL A 147 7.63 15.63 6.91
CA VAL A 147 8.82 15.69 6.06
C VAL A 147 9.79 14.56 6.39
N GLU A 148 10.03 14.30 7.68
CA GLU A 148 10.97 13.26 8.13
C GLU A 148 10.42 11.83 7.95
N ASN A 149 9.11 11.63 8.15
CA ASN A 149 8.51 10.29 8.11
C ASN A 149 7.78 9.96 6.80
N ARG A 150 7.89 10.80 5.76
CA ARG A 150 7.15 10.64 4.50
C ARG A 150 7.30 9.25 3.86
N ASN A 151 8.52 8.71 3.90
CA ASN A 151 8.82 7.37 3.36
C ASN A 151 8.17 6.25 4.16
N LEU A 152 8.16 6.38 5.49
CA LEU A 152 7.51 5.41 6.37
C LEU A 152 5.99 5.49 6.23
N LEU A 153 5.41 6.69 6.13
CA LEU A 153 3.98 6.90 5.90
C LEU A 153 3.53 6.31 4.54
N LEU A 154 4.36 6.43 3.49
CA LEU A 154 4.09 5.76 2.22
C LEU A 154 4.09 4.23 2.40
N ALA A 155 5.11 3.68 3.06
CA ALA A 155 5.22 2.24 3.28
C ALA A 155 4.04 1.70 4.11
N VAL A 156 3.69 2.38 5.21
CA VAL A 156 2.54 2.07 6.06
C VAL A 156 1.25 2.08 5.24
N GLY A 157 1.00 3.12 4.46
CA GLY A 157 -0.20 3.25 3.64
C GLY A 157 -0.30 2.17 2.55
N LEU A 158 0.80 1.93 1.82
CA LEU A 158 0.92 0.88 0.80
C LEU A 158 0.63 -0.50 1.39
N LEU A 159 1.31 -0.86 2.47
CA LEU A 159 1.15 -2.15 3.14
C LEU A 159 -0.27 -2.28 3.70
N SER A 160 -0.87 -1.19 4.18
CA SER A 160 -2.24 -1.19 4.71
C SER A 160 -3.28 -1.52 3.64
N VAL A 161 -3.12 -1.00 2.41
CA VAL A 161 -3.99 -1.36 1.28
C VAL A 161 -3.83 -2.84 0.92
N ILE A 162 -2.60 -3.34 0.85
CA ILE A 162 -2.30 -4.75 0.56
C ILE A 162 -2.90 -5.67 1.65
N ALA A 163 -2.67 -5.35 2.92
CA ALA A 163 -3.19 -6.11 4.07
C ALA A 163 -4.72 -6.15 4.07
N THR A 164 -5.38 -5.01 3.78
CA THR A 164 -6.84 -4.93 3.66
C THR A 164 -7.36 -5.91 2.61
N SER A 165 -6.73 -5.92 1.43
CA SER A 165 -7.08 -6.82 0.33
C SER A 165 -6.87 -8.29 0.73
N PHE A 166 -5.76 -8.64 1.38
CA PHE A 166 -5.51 -10.00 1.85
C PHE A 166 -6.51 -10.45 2.91
N PHE A 167 -6.83 -9.63 3.90
CA PHE A 167 -7.85 -9.96 4.90
C PHE A 167 -9.22 -10.19 4.27
N HIS A 168 -9.63 -9.30 3.35
CA HIS A 168 -10.90 -9.45 2.62
C HIS A 168 -10.93 -10.78 1.83
N LYS A 169 -9.85 -11.11 1.11
CA LYS A 169 -9.77 -12.35 0.33
C LYS A 169 -9.65 -13.61 1.17
N ALA A 170 -8.97 -13.56 2.32
CA ALA A 170 -8.85 -14.70 3.22
C ALA A 170 -10.20 -15.19 3.77
N HIS A 171 -11.19 -14.30 3.93
CA HIS A 171 -12.56 -14.71 4.25
C HIS A 171 -13.22 -15.48 3.12
N ILE A 172 -12.98 -14.99 1.92
CA ILE A 172 -13.66 -15.32 0.69
C ILE A 172 -13.20 -16.67 0.12
N VAL A 173 -11.90 -16.93 0.17
CA VAL A 173 -11.28 -18.14 -0.37
C VAL A 173 -11.71 -19.38 0.43
N ARG A 174 -12.09 -20.45 -0.29
CA ARG A 174 -12.34 -21.76 0.29
C ARG A 174 -11.00 -22.45 0.53
N ALA A 175 -10.93 -23.26 1.59
CA ALA A 175 -9.71 -24.00 1.88
C ALA A 175 -9.37 -25.07 0.82
N THR A 176 -10.32 -25.41 -0.06
CA THR A 176 -10.16 -26.34 -1.19
C THR A 176 -9.85 -25.66 -2.51
N ASP A 177 -9.80 -24.32 -2.55
CA ASP A 177 -9.47 -23.61 -3.78
C ASP A 177 -8.04 -23.96 -4.23
N ASP A 178 -7.79 -23.94 -5.54
CA ASP A 178 -6.47 -24.24 -6.07
C ASP A 178 -5.41 -23.29 -5.51
N THR A 179 -4.35 -23.86 -4.93
CA THR A 179 -3.31 -23.12 -4.23
C THR A 179 -2.62 -22.13 -5.16
N THR A 180 -2.29 -22.56 -6.38
CA THR A 180 -1.61 -21.72 -7.38
C THR A 180 -2.51 -20.57 -7.81
N ARG A 181 -3.79 -20.84 -8.09
CA ARG A 181 -4.76 -19.79 -8.39
C ARG A 181 -4.83 -18.76 -7.27
N VAL A 182 -5.00 -19.16 -6.02
CA VAL A 182 -5.15 -18.22 -4.90
C VAL A 182 -3.87 -17.42 -4.67
N MET A 183 -2.71 -18.09 -4.65
CA MET A 183 -1.41 -17.47 -4.32
C MET A 183 -0.81 -16.63 -5.44
N VAL A 184 -1.37 -16.67 -6.65
CA VAL A 184 -0.97 -15.79 -7.75
C VAL A 184 -2.00 -14.69 -7.97
N VAL A 185 -3.29 -15.04 -8.05
CA VAL A 185 -4.36 -14.08 -8.39
C VAL A 185 -4.58 -13.05 -7.29
N VAL A 186 -4.62 -13.48 -6.03
CA VAL A 186 -4.89 -12.55 -4.93
C VAL A 186 -3.74 -11.55 -4.80
N PRO A 187 -2.46 -11.97 -4.74
CA PRO A 187 -1.35 -11.02 -4.73
C PRO A 187 -1.29 -10.11 -5.96
N CYS A 188 -1.64 -10.60 -7.16
CA CYS A 188 -1.70 -9.75 -8.36
C CYS A 188 -2.60 -8.52 -8.16
N ILE A 189 -3.83 -8.74 -7.71
CA ILE A 189 -4.81 -7.66 -7.48
C ILE A 189 -4.40 -6.81 -6.26
N SER A 190 -3.95 -7.44 -5.17
CA SER A 190 -3.54 -6.72 -3.96
C SER A 190 -2.34 -5.81 -4.20
N PHE A 191 -1.33 -6.26 -4.94
CA PHE A 191 -0.19 -5.43 -5.34
C PHE A 191 -0.63 -4.32 -6.32
N GLY A 192 -1.55 -4.61 -7.23
CA GLY A 192 -2.13 -3.59 -8.11
C GLY A 192 -2.83 -2.46 -7.36
N LEU A 193 -3.59 -2.78 -6.29
CA LEU A 193 -4.15 -1.78 -5.37
C LEU A 193 -3.05 -0.98 -4.66
N GLY A 194 -1.94 -1.63 -4.32
CA GLY A 194 -0.75 -0.95 -3.79
C GLY A 194 -0.11 0.03 -4.79
N VAL A 195 -0.01 -0.36 -6.06
CA VAL A 195 0.47 0.54 -7.15
C VAL A 195 -0.46 1.74 -7.27
N ALA A 196 -1.78 1.50 -7.24
CA ALA A 196 -2.80 2.53 -7.27
C ALA A 196 -2.62 3.55 -6.13
N PHE A 197 -2.42 3.06 -4.90
CA PHE A 197 -2.13 3.89 -3.73
C PHE A 197 -0.86 4.73 -3.95
N CYS A 198 0.25 4.13 -4.38
CA CYS A 198 1.51 4.85 -4.57
C CYS A 198 1.44 5.92 -5.68
N LEU A 199 0.56 5.74 -6.66
CA LEU A 199 0.33 6.71 -7.73
C LEU A 199 -0.58 7.87 -7.28
N SER A 200 -1.60 7.59 -6.47
CA SER A 200 -2.63 8.58 -6.09
C SER A 200 -2.35 9.30 -4.76
N ALA A 201 -1.68 8.66 -3.80
CA ALA A 201 -1.56 9.18 -2.44
C ALA A 201 -0.60 10.37 -2.28
N PRO A 202 0.66 10.34 -2.74
CA PRO A 202 1.61 11.45 -2.57
C PRO A 202 1.38 12.60 -3.57
N CYS A 203 0.12 12.87 -3.95
CA CYS A 203 -0.37 13.73 -5.04
C CYS A 203 0.71 14.48 -5.82
N ARG A 204 1.01 13.94 -7.00
CA ARG A 204 2.19 14.26 -7.79
C ARG A 204 1.97 15.22 -8.96
N ASP A 205 0.82 15.06 -9.61
CA ASP A 205 0.42 15.66 -10.88
C ASP A 205 -0.88 14.95 -11.34
N TYR A 206 -1.69 15.56 -12.22
CA TYR A 206 -2.98 15.00 -12.67
C TYR A 206 -2.84 13.68 -13.43
N ARG A 207 -1.75 13.44 -14.17
CA ARG A 207 -1.49 12.24 -14.98
C ARG A 207 -1.18 11.04 -14.10
N THR A 208 -0.30 11.22 -13.11
CA THR A 208 0.01 10.14 -12.13
C THR A 208 -1.22 9.76 -11.32
N PHE A 209 -2.00 10.75 -10.88
CA PHE A 209 -3.26 10.52 -10.20
C PHE A 209 -4.25 9.76 -11.09
N THR A 210 -4.41 10.18 -12.35
CA THR A 210 -5.29 9.52 -13.34
C THR A 210 -4.88 8.08 -13.60
N LEU A 211 -3.57 7.82 -13.75
CA LEU A 211 -3.05 6.45 -13.87
C LEU A 211 -3.38 5.62 -12.63
N GLY A 212 -3.23 6.19 -11.43
CA GLY A 212 -3.65 5.57 -10.18
C GLY A 212 -5.16 5.27 -10.12
N VAL A 213 -6.00 6.17 -10.64
CA VAL A 213 -7.45 5.94 -10.76
C VAL A 213 -7.75 4.75 -11.69
N PHE A 214 -7.09 4.65 -12.84
CA PHE A 214 -7.25 3.48 -13.71
C PHE A 214 -6.84 2.17 -13.01
N TRP A 215 -5.73 2.18 -12.29
CA TRP A 215 -5.31 1.06 -11.44
C TRP A 215 -6.37 0.68 -10.39
N MET A 216 -6.90 1.67 -9.66
CA MET A 216 -7.96 1.48 -8.67
C MET A 216 -9.19 0.82 -9.30
N ILE A 217 -9.65 1.31 -10.45
CA ILE A 217 -10.82 0.78 -11.15
C ILE A 217 -10.57 -0.68 -11.56
N VAL A 218 -9.47 -0.95 -12.26
CA VAL A 218 -9.14 -2.31 -12.74
C VAL A 218 -9.04 -3.29 -11.58
N CYS A 219 -8.33 -2.92 -10.51
CA CYS A 219 -8.13 -3.81 -9.38
C CYS A 219 -9.41 -4.01 -8.56
N THR A 220 -10.21 -2.96 -8.34
CA THR A 220 -11.49 -3.08 -7.62
C THR A 220 -12.50 -3.91 -8.42
N CYS A 221 -12.57 -3.72 -9.74
CA CYS A 221 -13.36 -4.57 -10.63
C CYS A 221 -12.89 -6.03 -10.58
N GLY A 222 -11.58 -6.28 -10.65
CA GLY A 222 -11.01 -7.61 -10.48
C GLY A 222 -11.37 -8.24 -9.12
N ASP A 223 -11.37 -7.43 -8.07
CA ASP A 223 -11.71 -7.85 -6.72
C ASP A 223 -13.20 -8.24 -6.61
N ALA A 224 -14.08 -7.44 -7.21
CA ALA A 224 -15.52 -7.71 -7.27
C ALA A 224 -15.83 -8.95 -8.12
N ILE A 225 -15.26 -9.04 -9.32
CA ILE A 225 -15.50 -10.16 -10.26
C ILE A 225 -14.96 -11.47 -9.67
N SER A 226 -13.76 -11.47 -9.08
CA SER A 226 -13.22 -12.66 -8.39
C SER A 226 -14.08 -13.09 -7.21
N SER A 227 -14.75 -12.13 -6.55
CA SER A 227 -15.69 -12.41 -5.47
C SER A 227 -17.02 -12.98 -5.97
N LEU A 228 -17.56 -12.44 -7.08
CA LEU A 228 -18.82 -12.86 -7.72
C LEU A 228 -18.70 -14.21 -8.44
N GLY A 229 -17.56 -14.51 -9.05
CA GLY A 229 -17.31 -15.78 -9.73
C GLY A 229 -17.35 -17.02 -8.83
N ARG A 230 -17.48 -16.83 -7.50
CA ARG A 230 -17.73 -17.90 -6.54
C ARG A 230 -19.20 -18.29 -6.40
N TYR A 231 -20.11 -17.39 -6.77
CA TYR A 231 -21.56 -17.61 -6.68
C TYR A 231 -22.15 -18.02 -8.03
N PHE A 232 -21.50 -17.64 -9.13
CA PHE A 232 -21.98 -17.89 -10.49
C PHE A 232 -20.88 -18.57 -11.34
N CYS A 233 -21.15 -19.78 -11.82
CA CYS A 233 -20.28 -20.53 -12.75
C CYS A 233 -20.53 -20.10 -14.21
N LEU A 234 -20.55 -18.80 -14.48
CA LEU A 234 -20.81 -18.30 -15.83
C LEU A 234 -19.50 -18.15 -16.60
N LYS A 235 -19.38 -18.84 -17.75
CA LYS A 235 -18.28 -18.69 -18.72
C LYS A 235 -17.85 -17.23 -18.99
N PRO A 236 -18.74 -16.22 -19.10
CA PRO A 236 -18.32 -14.82 -19.26
C PRO A 236 -17.44 -14.29 -18.12
N ILE A 237 -17.61 -14.75 -16.88
CA ILE A 237 -16.82 -14.28 -15.72
C ILE A 237 -15.34 -14.65 -15.86
N LYS A 238 -15.04 -15.83 -16.44
CA LYS A 238 -13.65 -16.25 -16.74
C LYS A 238 -13.01 -15.31 -17.78
N LEU A 239 -13.75 -14.89 -18.80
CA LEU A 239 -13.29 -13.96 -19.84
C LEU A 239 -13.04 -12.55 -19.27
N PHE A 240 -13.94 -12.06 -18.41
CA PHE A 240 -13.74 -10.76 -17.75
C PHE A 240 -12.52 -10.76 -16.82
N MET A 241 -12.29 -11.83 -16.06
CA MET A 241 -11.06 -11.95 -15.25
C MET A 241 -9.80 -11.98 -16.10
N LEU A 242 -9.83 -12.62 -17.27
CA LEU A 242 -8.73 -12.60 -18.22
C LEU A 242 -8.42 -11.16 -18.69
N ALA A 243 -9.46 -10.40 -19.02
CA ALA A 243 -9.34 -8.99 -19.40
C ALA A 243 -8.75 -8.12 -18.27
N VAL A 244 -9.13 -8.39 -17.01
CA VAL A 244 -8.54 -7.72 -15.83
C VAL A 244 -7.04 -7.99 -15.75
N TYR A 245 -6.58 -9.24 -15.88
CA TYR A 245 -5.14 -9.53 -15.82
C TYR A 245 -4.37 -8.91 -16.99
N ALA A 246 -4.96 -8.92 -18.20
CA ALA A 246 -4.36 -8.26 -19.35
C ALA A 246 -4.22 -6.75 -19.12
N ALA A 247 -5.26 -6.11 -18.55
CA ALA A 247 -5.22 -4.70 -18.17
C ALA A 247 -4.15 -4.42 -17.11
N ILE A 248 -4.00 -5.27 -16.09
CA ILE A 248 -2.93 -5.17 -15.09
C ILE A 248 -1.55 -5.23 -15.75
N CYS A 249 -1.32 -6.17 -16.68
CA CYS A 249 -0.05 -6.25 -17.40
C CYS A 249 0.25 -4.97 -18.20
N ILE A 250 -0.74 -4.48 -18.95
CA ILE A 250 -0.59 -3.24 -19.76
C ILE A 250 -0.33 -2.04 -18.85
N LEU A 251 -1.13 -1.87 -17.79
CA LEU A 251 -0.96 -0.78 -16.82
C LEU A 251 0.41 -0.86 -16.13
N SER A 252 0.91 -2.06 -15.82
CA SER A 252 2.25 -2.25 -15.25
C SER A 252 3.34 -1.75 -16.19
N LEU A 253 3.29 -2.15 -17.47
CA LEU A 253 4.25 -1.70 -18.49
C LEU A 253 4.21 -0.18 -18.67
N VAL A 254 3.01 0.40 -18.77
CA VAL A 254 2.82 1.85 -18.88
C VAL A 254 3.38 2.56 -17.65
N THR A 255 3.12 2.05 -16.45
CA THR A 255 3.58 2.65 -15.19
C THR A 255 5.10 2.60 -15.08
N VAL A 256 5.72 1.46 -15.41
CA VAL A 256 7.19 1.31 -15.41
C VAL A 256 7.83 2.25 -16.43
N ALA A 257 7.32 2.29 -17.66
CA ALA A 257 7.84 3.16 -18.70
C ALA A 257 7.74 4.64 -18.32
N TYR A 258 6.58 5.05 -17.77
CA TYR A 258 6.35 6.43 -17.34
C TYR A 258 7.25 6.82 -16.16
N CYS A 259 7.31 6.00 -15.11
CA CYS A 259 8.16 6.26 -13.93
C CYS A 259 9.65 6.30 -14.32
N THR A 260 10.09 5.39 -15.18
CA THR A 260 11.49 5.33 -15.66
C THR A 260 11.82 6.54 -16.52
N THR A 261 10.90 6.99 -17.38
CA THR A 261 11.10 8.19 -18.20
C THR A 261 11.24 9.44 -17.34
N LEU A 262 10.39 9.59 -16.30
CA LEU A 262 10.53 10.68 -15.34
C LEU A 262 11.87 10.62 -14.60
N TYR A 263 12.30 9.42 -14.23
CA TYR A 263 13.55 9.21 -13.51
C TYR A 263 14.80 9.47 -14.37
N THR A 264 14.76 9.13 -15.65
CA THR A 264 15.93 9.19 -16.56
C THR A 264 16.04 10.49 -17.36
N LYS A 265 14.92 11.15 -17.68
CA LYS A 265 14.92 12.46 -18.36
C LYS A 265 15.15 13.63 -17.40
N GLY A 266 14.98 13.43 -16.09
CA GLY A 266 15.55 14.31 -15.09
C GLY A 266 17.04 13.96 -14.95
N ASN A 267 17.96 14.87 -15.25
CA ASN A 267 19.33 14.75 -14.76
C ASN A 267 19.29 15.05 -13.25
N ILE A 268 18.92 14.05 -12.43
CA ILE A 268 18.54 14.28 -11.02
C ILE A 268 19.80 14.51 -10.17
N ASP A 269 20.07 15.78 -9.85
CA ASP A 269 20.93 16.16 -8.73
C ASP A 269 20.07 16.30 -7.46
N TYR A 270 20.17 15.30 -6.57
CA TYR A 270 19.41 15.21 -5.31
C TYR A 270 19.87 16.20 -4.23
N SER A 271 21.00 16.88 -4.43
CA SER A 271 21.61 17.79 -3.44
C SER A 271 20.70 18.98 -3.11
N SER A 272 20.09 19.57 -4.13
CA SER A 272 19.29 20.79 -4.04
C SER A 272 18.02 20.63 -3.20
N TYR A 273 17.45 19.43 -3.17
CA TYR A 273 16.30 19.11 -2.34
C TYR A 273 16.64 18.84 -0.88
N LEU A 274 17.71 18.10 -0.63
CA LEU A 274 18.22 17.93 0.73
C LEU A 274 18.54 19.29 1.35
N ASP A 275 18.97 20.26 0.54
CA ASP A 275 19.24 21.62 1.01
C ASP A 275 17.97 22.43 1.29
N ILE A 276 16.88 22.23 0.54
CA ILE A 276 15.57 22.86 0.82
C ILE A 276 14.91 22.20 2.04
N VAL A 277 14.85 20.87 2.08
CA VAL A 277 14.19 20.10 3.15
C VAL A 277 14.91 20.20 4.48
N HIS A 278 16.24 20.23 4.50
CA HIS A 278 16.98 20.46 5.74
C HIS A 278 17.07 21.94 6.11
N GLY A 279 16.31 22.81 5.45
CA GLY A 279 16.29 24.25 5.71
C GLY A 279 17.64 24.92 5.51
N LYS A 280 18.56 24.34 4.73
CA LYS A 280 19.84 25.00 4.43
C LYS A 280 19.62 26.27 3.62
N VAL A 281 18.65 26.28 2.70
CA VAL A 281 18.27 27.49 1.95
C VAL A 281 17.76 28.59 2.89
N MET A 282 16.97 28.23 3.92
CA MET A 282 16.52 29.17 4.97
C MET A 282 17.70 29.68 5.81
N LYS A 283 18.64 28.79 6.19
CA LYS A 283 19.86 29.15 6.92
C LYS A 283 20.79 30.07 6.11
N PHE A 284 20.88 29.88 4.79
CA PHE A 284 21.62 30.78 3.90
C PHE A 284 20.99 32.19 3.87
N GLY A 285 19.66 32.27 3.88
CA GLY A 285 18.94 33.55 3.98
C GLY A 285 19.12 34.25 5.34
N GLU A 286 19.13 33.48 6.45
CA GLU A 286 19.34 34.03 7.80
C GLU A 286 20.80 34.44 8.06
N GLN A 287 21.79 33.71 7.51
CA GLN A 287 23.22 34.01 7.72
C GLN A 287 23.76 35.16 6.86
N HIS A 288 23.12 35.49 5.74
CA HIS A 288 23.59 36.51 4.80
C HIS A 288 22.49 37.54 4.51
N LYS A 289 22.44 38.59 5.34
CA LYS A 289 21.45 39.71 5.34
C LYS A 289 21.42 40.61 4.09
N GLN A 290 21.78 40.15 2.89
CA GLN A 290 21.94 41.03 1.72
C GLN A 290 21.06 40.63 0.52
N LEU A 291 20.47 41.65 -0.12
CA LEU A 291 19.62 41.56 -1.32
C LEU A 291 20.22 40.74 -2.48
N GLU A 292 21.55 40.62 -2.59
CA GLU A 292 22.21 39.82 -3.64
C GLU A 292 21.88 38.33 -3.55
N ASN A 293 21.70 37.79 -2.34
CA ASN A 293 21.29 36.39 -2.17
C ASN A 293 19.82 36.17 -2.53
N TYR A 294 18.99 37.21 -2.41
CA TYR A 294 17.58 37.12 -2.77
C TYR A 294 17.42 36.94 -4.28
N GLU A 295 18.14 37.72 -5.09
CA GLU A 295 18.10 37.54 -6.54
C GLU A 295 18.72 36.22 -6.97
N MET A 296 19.85 35.81 -6.39
CA MET A 296 20.49 34.53 -6.72
C MET A 296 19.58 33.33 -6.41
N VAL A 297 18.92 33.31 -5.24
CA VAL A 297 18.00 32.24 -4.85
C VAL A 297 16.71 32.29 -5.65
N ARG A 298 16.13 33.47 -5.88
CA ARG A 298 14.95 33.65 -6.74
C ARG A 298 15.22 33.22 -8.17
N ASP A 299 16.38 33.58 -8.71
CA ASP A 299 16.77 33.27 -10.08
C ASP A 299 17.13 31.80 -10.21
N TYR A 300 17.72 31.19 -9.18
CA TYR A 300 17.87 29.74 -9.07
C TYR A 300 16.52 29.02 -9.10
N PHE A 301 15.55 29.41 -8.26
CA PHE A 301 14.21 28.81 -8.27
C PHE A 301 13.43 29.09 -9.55
N LYS A 302 13.56 30.27 -10.16
CA LYS A 302 12.99 30.60 -11.47
C LYS A 302 13.59 29.72 -12.56
N GLN A 303 14.91 29.55 -12.58
CA GLN A 303 15.60 28.74 -13.58
C GLN A 303 15.25 27.26 -13.44
N VAL A 304 15.12 26.76 -12.21
CA VAL A 304 14.65 25.40 -11.92
C VAL A 304 13.19 25.23 -12.36
N THR A 305 12.30 26.17 -12.05
CA THR A 305 10.86 26.04 -12.36
C THR A 305 10.47 26.31 -13.81
N THR A 306 11.30 27.03 -14.57
CA THR A 306 11.07 27.25 -16.01
C THR A 306 11.67 26.16 -16.89
N LYS A 307 12.69 25.44 -16.42
CA LYS A 307 13.40 24.41 -17.18
C LYS A 307 12.81 23.01 -17.02
N TYR A 308 12.16 22.73 -15.89
CA TYR A 308 11.65 21.40 -15.54
C TYR A 308 10.12 21.42 -15.48
N THR A 309 9.48 20.31 -15.90
CA THR A 309 8.03 20.17 -15.73
C THR A 309 7.68 20.00 -14.26
N ASP A 310 6.43 20.26 -13.86
CA ASP A 310 5.96 20.05 -12.48
C ASP A 310 6.25 18.63 -11.99
N GLU A 311 6.17 17.63 -12.87
CA GLU A 311 6.49 16.24 -12.52
C GLU A 311 7.98 16.04 -12.24
N GLN A 312 8.86 16.71 -12.99
CA GLN A 312 10.30 16.66 -12.77
C GLN A 312 10.69 17.43 -11.50
N LEU A 313 10.14 18.64 -11.30
CA LEU A 313 10.28 19.44 -10.07
C LEU A 313 9.89 18.62 -8.84
N ASN A 314 8.83 17.84 -8.93
CA ASN A 314 8.35 17.02 -7.83
C ASN A 314 9.28 15.83 -7.51
N VAL A 315 9.93 15.26 -8.53
CA VAL A 315 11.01 14.28 -8.33
C VAL A 315 12.20 14.93 -7.64
N TYR A 316 12.56 16.15 -8.04
CA TYR A 316 13.57 16.94 -7.31
C TYR A 316 13.14 17.11 -5.85
N MET A 317 11.85 17.34 -5.54
CA MET A 317 11.32 17.43 -4.16
C MET A 317 11.29 16.11 -3.34
N GLY A 318 12.21 15.18 -3.61
CA GLY A 318 12.44 13.96 -2.84
C GLY A 318 11.45 12.84 -3.09
N ASN A 319 10.51 13.00 -4.02
CA ASN A 319 9.57 11.94 -4.41
C ASN A 319 10.23 10.90 -5.34
N GLY A 320 11.54 10.96 -5.60
CA GLY A 320 12.28 9.97 -6.38
C GLY A 320 12.18 8.55 -5.80
N THR A 321 12.30 8.40 -4.47
CA THR A 321 12.13 7.10 -3.79
C THR A 321 10.73 6.52 -4.02
N PHE A 322 9.71 7.37 -4.06
CA PHE A 322 8.34 6.94 -4.32
C PHE A 322 8.18 6.42 -5.75
N LEU A 323 8.85 7.03 -6.74
CA LEU A 323 8.74 6.61 -8.15
C LEU A 323 9.41 5.25 -8.32
N LEU A 324 10.57 5.08 -7.66
CA LEU A 324 11.29 3.82 -7.65
C LEU A 324 10.44 2.70 -7.03
N VAL A 325 9.83 2.95 -5.86
CA VAL A 325 8.91 1.98 -5.22
C VAL A 325 7.73 1.65 -6.12
N THR A 326 7.10 2.65 -6.76
CA THR A 326 5.99 2.42 -7.71
C THR A 326 6.43 1.57 -8.90
N ALA A 327 7.60 1.85 -9.48
CA ALA A 327 8.14 1.10 -10.62
C ALA A 327 8.46 -0.34 -10.25
N LEU A 328 9.14 -0.56 -9.12
CA LEU A 328 9.46 -1.90 -8.61
C LEU A 328 8.18 -2.70 -8.30
N LEU A 329 7.21 -2.08 -7.63
CA LEU A 329 5.94 -2.74 -7.33
C LEU A 329 5.16 -3.07 -8.62
N SER A 330 5.23 -2.21 -9.63
CA SER A 330 4.63 -2.45 -10.95
C SER A 330 5.33 -3.60 -11.69
N LEU A 331 6.65 -3.76 -11.56
CA LEU A 331 7.37 -4.93 -12.10
C LEU A 331 6.96 -6.23 -11.40
N ILE A 332 6.81 -6.20 -10.07
CA ILE A 332 6.28 -7.34 -9.31
C ILE A 332 4.86 -7.66 -9.78
N CYS A 333 4.00 -6.64 -9.89
CA CYS A 333 2.63 -6.80 -10.37
C CYS A 333 2.57 -7.33 -11.81
N LEU A 334 3.48 -6.91 -12.69
CA LEU A 334 3.61 -7.43 -14.06
C LEU A 334 3.92 -8.93 -14.04
N PHE A 335 4.88 -9.37 -13.22
CA PHE A 335 5.22 -10.79 -13.11
C PHE A 335 4.00 -11.61 -12.67
N PHE A 336 3.34 -11.20 -11.58
CA PHE A 336 2.13 -11.89 -11.10
C PHE A 336 0.98 -11.82 -12.12
N GLY A 337 0.85 -10.70 -12.85
CA GLY A 337 -0.13 -10.50 -13.91
C GLY A 337 0.08 -11.46 -15.08
N ILE A 338 1.32 -11.61 -15.55
CA ILE A 338 1.67 -12.54 -16.63
C ILE A 338 1.36 -13.98 -16.20
N VAL A 339 1.78 -14.39 -15.00
CA VAL A 339 1.51 -15.75 -14.49
C VAL A 339 0.00 -15.98 -14.36
N ALA A 340 -0.75 -15.01 -13.82
CA ALA A 340 -2.22 -15.09 -13.70
C ALA A 340 -2.92 -15.17 -15.06
N LEU A 341 -2.44 -14.40 -16.03
CA LEU A 341 -2.96 -14.38 -17.40
C LEU A 341 -2.72 -15.73 -18.10
N LEU A 342 -1.49 -16.22 -18.09
CA LEU A 342 -1.12 -17.50 -18.69
C LEU A 342 -1.90 -18.65 -18.04
N TYR A 343 -1.96 -18.69 -16.71
CA TYR A 343 -2.74 -19.70 -15.99
C TYR A 343 -4.22 -19.67 -16.38
N SER A 344 -4.81 -18.47 -16.51
CA SER A 344 -6.21 -18.31 -16.90
C SER A 344 -6.45 -18.73 -18.36
N LEU A 345 -5.52 -18.43 -19.26
CA LEU A 345 -5.57 -18.89 -20.66
C LEU A 345 -5.52 -20.41 -20.74
N PHE A 346 -4.52 -21.04 -20.11
CA PHE A 346 -4.39 -22.50 -20.11
C PHE A 346 -5.66 -23.18 -19.61
N ARG A 347 -6.27 -22.67 -18.54
CA ARG A 347 -7.52 -23.24 -18.02
C ARG A 347 -8.73 -23.06 -18.94
N ILE A 348 -8.77 -22.00 -19.76
CA ILE A 348 -9.83 -21.83 -20.76
C ILE A 348 -9.68 -22.90 -21.86
N PHE A 349 -8.45 -23.21 -22.26
CA PHE A 349 -8.16 -24.18 -23.32
C PHE A 349 -8.12 -25.64 -22.85
N ASP A 350 -7.82 -25.90 -21.59
CA ASP A 350 -7.79 -27.24 -21.00
C ASP A 350 -9.20 -27.70 -20.59
N HIS A 351 -10.03 -27.93 -21.62
CA HIS A 351 -11.47 -28.21 -21.53
C HIS A 351 -11.81 -29.59 -20.93
N LYS A 352 -10.85 -30.50 -20.74
CA LYS A 352 -11.15 -31.91 -20.40
C LYS A 352 -11.33 -32.19 -18.90
N ASP A 353 -10.86 -31.29 -18.04
CA ASP A 353 -10.72 -31.56 -16.60
C ASP A 353 -11.79 -30.86 -15.72
N ASP A 354 -12.41 -29.78 -16.21
CA ASP A 354 -13.48 -29.05 -15.49
C ASP A 354 -14.83 -29.79 -15.63
N ASP A 355 -15.16 -30.40 -16.77
CA ASP A 355 -16.45 -31.11 -16.98
C ASP A 355 -16.58 -32.39 -16.13
N THR A 356 -15.48 -33.13 -15.93
CA THR A 356 -15.44 -34.34 -15.08
C THR A 356 -15.45 -34.03 -13.58
N LYS A 357 -14.93 -32.88 -13.14
CA LYS A 357 -15.02 -32.43 -11.74
C LYS A 357 -16.41 -31.92 -11.40
N VAL A 358 -17.07 -31.22 -12.33
CA VAL A 358 -18.44 -30.72 -12.16
C VAL A 358 -19.45 -31.86 -12.09
N GLU A 359 -19.32 -32.89 -12.92
CA GLU A 359 -20.21 -34.06 -12.87
C GLU A 359 -20.13 -34.79 -11.52
N ASN A 360 -18.94 -34.84 -10.92
CA ASN A 360 -18.72 -35.43 -9.60
C ASN A 360 -19.17 -34.53 -8.44
N GLU A 361 -19.04 -33.20 -8.54
CA GLU A 361 -19.57 -32.29 -7.52
C GLU A 361 -21.10 -32.20 -7.53
N ILE A 362 -21.74 -32.25 -8.72
CA ILE A 362 -23.20 -32.28 -8.83
C ILE A 362 -23.78 -33.59 -8.27
N LYS A 363 -23.15 -34.74 -8.53
CA LYS A 363 -23.53 -36.04 -7.92
C LYS A 363 -23.34 -36.11 -6.40
N VAL A 364 -22.59 -35.19 -5.80
CA VAL A 364 -22.39 -35.12 -4.35
C VAL A 364 -23.38 -34.15 -3.68
N VAL A 365 -23.89 -33.15 -4.41
CA VAL A 365 -24.90 -32.19 -3.91
C VAL A 365 -26.32 -32.70 -4.15
N VAL A 366 -26.55 -33.38 -5.27
CA VAL A 366 -27.76 -34.15 -5.54
C VAL A 366 -27.38 -35.59 -5.25
N GLY A 367 -27.58 -36.04 -4.01
CA GLY A 367 -27.30 -37.44 -3.66
C GLY A 367 -28.07 -38.42 -4.57
N PRO A 368 -27.70 -39.71 -4.58
CA PRO A 368 -28.49 -40.73 -5.26
C PRO A 368 -29.96 -40.73 -4.83
#